data_AF-A0A7J3TFT1-F1
#
_entry.id   AF-A0A7J3TFT1-F1
#
_cell.length_a   1.000
_cell.length_b   1.000
_cell.length_c   1.000
_cell.angle_alpha   90.00
_cell.angle_beta   90.00
_cell.angle_gamma   90.00
#
_symmetry.space_group_name_H-M   'P 1'
#
loop_
_entity.id
_entity.type
_entity.pdbx_description
1 polymer ?
#
loop_
_entity_poly.entity_id
_entity_poly.type
_entity_poly.pdbx_seq_one_letter_code
_entity_poly.pdbx_strand_id
1 'polypeptide(L)'
;MEVFEKALIVGLYSVTPVHAGSGAELSVIDLPIQRKRHTGFPVIWGQSLKGVLRSYFRRIEPQSPSKTTVIFRQRAHKHAGAVSVGDARILLYPVRSLKSVFAYVTCPLVLERFIEDFKFMLKINKKKENEDGIDDIDKVRKFVKNLSSNKRI
;
A
#
# COMPACT_ATOMS: atom_id res chain seq x y z
N MET A 1 -10.74 15.23 -17.03
CA MET A 1 -9.38 14.91 -17.50
C MET A 1 -8.93 13.69 -16.72
N GLU A 2 -8.89 12.51 -17.34
CA GLU A 2 -8.48 11.29 -16.64
C GLU A 2 -6.97 11.16 -16.67
N VAL A 3 -6.37 11.03 -15.48
CA VAL A 3 -4.92 11.10 -15.28
C VAL A 3 -4.25 9.72 -15.42
N PHE A 4 -5.00 8.62 -15.30
CA PHE A 4 -4.47 7.25 -15.35
C PHE A 4 -5.38 6.33 -16.18
N GLU A 5 -4.77 5.44 -16.98
CA GLU A 5 -5.49 4.44 -17.80
C GLU A 5 -5.82 3.15 -17.03
N LYS A 6 -4.93 2.75 -16.11
CA LYS A 6 -5.07 1.53 -15.29
C LYS A 6 -4.53 1.77 -13.89
N ALA A 7 -5.10 1.06 -12.92
CA ALA A 7 -4.64 1.05 -11.54
C ALA A 7 -4.48 -0.39 -11.04
N LEU A 8 -3.49 -0.61 -10.17
CA LEU A 8 -3.18 -1.91 -9.59
C LEU A 8 -2.99 -1.76 -8.08
N ILE A 9 -3.48 -2.73 -7.31
CA ILE A 9 -3.19 -2.86 -5.88
C ILE A 9 -2.12 -3.93 -5.72
N VAL A 10 -1.04 -3.57 -5.02
CA VAL A 10 0.08 -4.47 -4.74
C VAL A 10 0.04 -4.84 -3.25
N GLY A 11 -0.21 -6.11 -2.96
CA GLY A 11 -0.10 -6.66 -1.61
C GLY A 11 1.36 -6.92 -1.26
N LEU A 12 1.82 -6.39 -0.12
CA LEU A 12 3.16 -6.64 0.39
C LEU A 12 3.06 -7.46 1.68
N TYR A 13 3.60 -8.67 1.66
CA TYR A 13 3.69 -9.53 2.82
C TYR A 13 5.15 -9.63 3.28
N SER A 14 5.41 -9.28 4.55
CA SER A 14 6.76 -9.33 5.11
C SER A 14 7.07 -10.72 5.63
N VAL A 15 8.08 -11.37 5.05
CA VAL A 15 8.59 -12.67 5.51
C VAL A 15 9.70 -12.48 6.56
N THR A 16 10.44 -11.38 6.46
CA THR A 16 11.45 -10.94 7.41
C THR A 16 11.05 -9.61 8.03
N PRO A 17 11.56 -9.24 9.22
CA PRO A 17 11.38 -7.90 9.76
C PRO A 17 11.82 -6.83 8.74
N VAL A 18 11.00 -5.80 8.55
CA VAL A 18 11.24 -4.72 7.58
C VAL A 18 11.53 -3.42 8.31
N HIS A 19 12.67 -2.81 8.00
CA HIS A 19 13.02 -1.48 8.48
C HIS A 19 12.98 -0.46 7.33
N ALA A 20 11.86 0.23 7.18
CA ALA A 20 11.76 1.40 6.32
C ALA A 20 12.05 2.65 7.15
N GLY A 21 13.30 3.14 7.17
CA GLY A 21 13.71 4.22 8.07
C GLY A 21 13.13 5.59 7.71
N SER A 22 12.73 6.38 8.71
CA SER A 22 12.28 7.78 8.53
C SER A 22 13.39 8.82 8.71
N GLY A 23 14.62 8.38 9.00
CA GLY A 23 15.74 9.24 9.42
C GLY A 23 15.97 9.14 10.92
N ALA A 24 16.92 9.92 11.43
CA ALA A 24 17.13 10.04 12.87
C ALA A 24 16.12 11.03 13.45
N GLU A 25 15.47 10.66 14.54
CA GLU A 25 14.59 11.54 15.31
C GLU A 25 15.14 11.68 16.73
N LEU A 26 14.93 12.84 17.37
CA LEU A 26 15.15 13.02 18.80
C LEU A 26 14.07 12.25 19.56
N SER A 27 14.22 10.94 19.63
CA SER A 27 13.31 10.02 20.29
C SER A 27 14.11 8.99 21.09
N VAL A 28 13.42 8.17 21.90
CA VAL A 28 14.05 7.05 22.61
C VAL A 28 14.62 5.99 21.64
N ILE A 29 14.12 5.99 20.40
CA ILE A 29 14.56 5.09 19.33
C ILE A 29 15.41 5.91 18.35
N ASP A 30 16.68 5.55 18.19
CA ASP A 30 17.62 6.28 17.31
C ASP A 30 17.20 6.23 15.84
N LEU A 31 16.79 5.04 15.38
CA LEU A 31 16.41 4.78 14.00
C LEU A 31 14.95 4.29 13.95
N PRO A 32 13.98 5.22 13.98
CA PRO A 32 12.57 4.87 13.85
C PRO A 32 12.22 4.42 12.43
N ILE A 33 11.17 3.60 12.36
CA ILE A 33 10.51 3.26 11.09
C ILE A 33 9.57 4.38 10.66
N GLN A 34 9.31 4.46 9.36
CA GLN A 34 8.35 5.34 8.73
C GLN A 34 6.94 5.13 9.30
N ARG A 35 6.34 6.22 9.76
CA ARG A 35 4.98 6.26 10.30
C ARG A 35 4.19 7.41 9.68
N LYS A 36 2.89 7.19 9.51
CA LYS A 36 1.97 8.24 9.06
C LYS A 36 1.70 9.22 10.20
N ARG A 37 2.06 10.50 10.04
CA ARG A 37 2.06 11.51 11.13
C ARG A 37 0.74 11.61 11.91
N HIS A 38 -0.41 11.52 11.24
CA HIS A 38 -1.71 11.70 11.90
C HIS A 38 -2.30 10.45 12.53
N THR A 39 -1.89 9.25 12.13
CA THR A 39 -2.40 7.99 12.72
C THR A 39 -1.35 7.21 13.50
N GLY A 40 -0.06 7.54 13.36
CA GLY A 40 1.05 6.78 13.92
C GLY A 40 1.26 5.39 13.30
N PHE A 41 0.47 5.01 12.29
CA PHE A 41 0.55 3.69 11.67
C PHE A 41 1.84 3.52 10.86
N PRO A 42 2.47 2.33 10.88
CA PRO A 42 3.58 2.01 9.99
C PRO A 42 3.19 2.22 8.53
N VAL A 43 4.10 2.82 7.76
CA VAL A 43 3.92 3.09 6.33
C VAL A 43 5.26 2.91 5.62
N ILE A 44 5.24 2.48 4.36
CA ILE A 44 6.41 2.60 3.49
C ILE A 44 6.07 3.67 2.45
N TRP A 45 6.83 4.76 2.42
CA TRP A 45 6.57 5.84 1.46
C TRP A 45 6.66 5.34 0.01
N GLY A 46 5.78 5.84 -0.85
CA GLY A 46 5.71 5.47 -2.26
C GLY A 46 7.02 5.73 -3.00
N GLN A 47 7.78 6.75 -2.60
CA GLN A 47 9.13 7.01 -3.11
C GLN A 47 10.14 5.89 -2.77
N SER A 48 10.09 5.37 -1.54
CA SER A 48 10.94 4.26 -1.10
C SER A 48 10.62 3.01 -1.92
N LEU A 49 9.33 2.71 -2.05
CA LEU A 49 8.85 1.57 -2.83
C LEU A 49 9.18 1.71 -4.33
N LYS A 50 8.99 2.90 -4.90
CA LYS A 50 9.37 3.21 -6.29
C LYS A 50 10.86 3.03 -6.52
N GLY A 51 11.70 3.43 -5.55
CA GLY A 51 13.15 3.22 -5.60
C GLY A 51 13.52 1.75 -5.65
N VAL A 52 12.91 0.92 -4.79
CA VAL A 52 13.10 -0.53 -4.76
C VAL A 52 12.65 -1.17 -6.08
N LEU A 53 11.43 -0.88 -6.52
CA LEU A 53 10.87 -1.41 -7.77
C LEU A 53 11.74 -1.05 -8.97
N ARG A 54 12.19 0.21 -9.06
CA ARG A 54 13.09 0.66 -10.14
C ARG A 54 14.44 -0.05 -10.11
N SER A 55 15.03 -0.20 -8.92
CA SER A 55 16.32 -0.87 -8.75
C SER A 55 16.22 -2.34 -9.14
N TYR A 56 15.16 -3.02 -8.68
CA TYR A 56 14.89 -4.41 -9.01
C TYR A 56 14.62 -4.60 -10.51
N PHE A 57 13.77 -3.75 -11.11
CA PHE A 57 13.45 -3.78 -12.53
C PHE A 57 14.70 -3.65 -13.42
N ARG A 58 15.65 -2.79 -13.03
CA ARG A 58 16.93 -2.64 -13.74
C ARG A 58 17.78 -3.92 -13.70
N ARG A 59 17.71 -4.69 -12.61
CA ARG A 59 18.46 -5.94 -12.45
C ARG A 59 17.88 -7.07 -13.29
N ILE A 60 16.55 -7.17 -13.37
CA ILE A 60 15.87 -8.23 -14.14
C ILE A 60 15.88 -7.96 -15.65
N GLU A 61 15.86 -6.69 -16.08
CA GLU A 61 15.88 -6.31 -17.49
C GLU A 61 17.06 -5.36 -17.82
N PRO A 62 18.32 -5.83 -17.69
CA PRO A 62 19.50 -5.00 -17.87
C PRO A 62 19.66 -4.49 -19.30
N GLN A 63 19.12 -5.23 -20.28
CA GLN A 63 19.21 -4.89 -21.71
C GLN A 63 18.30 -3.73 -22.13
N SER A 64 17.37 -3.29 -21.26
CA SER A 64 16.36 -2.26 -21.58
C SER A 64 16.41 -1.05 -20.63
N PRO A 65 17.52 -0.30 -20.56
CA PRO A 65 17.63 0.87 -19.68
C PRO A 65 16.62 1.98 -20.06
N SER A 66 16.25 2.06 -21.34
CA SER A 66 15.23 2.98 -21.86
C SER A 66 13.87 2.72 -21.23
N LYS A 67 13.42 1.45 -21.14
CA LYS A 67 12.13 1.09 -20.51
C LYS A 67 12.08 1.47 -19.04
N THR A 68 13.16 1.18 -18.30
CA THR A 68 13.29 1.57 -16.88
C THR A 68 13.13 3.08 -16.70
N THR A 69 13.69 3.85 -17.64
CA THR A 69 13.64 5.31 -17.61
C THR A 69 12.25 5.84 -17.93
N VAL A 70 11.53 5.23 -18.87
CA VAL A 70 10.14 5.61 -19.19
C VAL A 70 9.21 5.33 -18.00
N ILE A 71 9.35 4.17 -17.37
CA ILE A 71 8.46 3.75 -16.27
C ILE A 71 8.74 4.56 -14.99
N PHE A 72 10.00 4.57 -14.51
CA PHE A 72 10.36 5.04 -13.17
C PHE A 72 11.21 6.32 -13.15
N ARG A 73 11.07 7.19 -14.16
CA ARG A 73 11.92 8.37 -14.35
C ARG A 73 12.15 9.20 -13.08
N GLN A 74 13.38 9.70 -12.91
CA GLN A 74 13.83 10.46 -11.71
C GLN A 74 14.18 11.93 -11.99
N ARG A 75 14.54 12.30 -13.23
CA ARG A 75 14.87 13.69 -13.62
C ARG A 75 13.78 14.27 -14.52
N ALA A 76 13.05 15.25 -13.97
CA ALA A 76 11.82 15.82 -14.52
C ALA A 76 12.00 16.75 -15.74
N HIS A 77 13.22 17.06 -16.16
CA HIS A 77 13.48 18.15 -17.12
C HIS A 77 12.94 17.92 -18.55
N LYS A 78 12.47 16.72 -18.93
CA LYS A 78 11.89 16.49 -20.28
C LYS A 78 10.53 15.78 -20.25
N HIS A 79 10.35 14.74 -19.43
CA HIS A 79 9.09 14.00 -19.30
C HIS A 79 8.96 13.38 -17.89
N ALA A 80 7.74 13.10 -17.45
CA ALA A 80 7.46 12.38 -16.21
C ALA A 80 7.60 10.84 -16.37
N GLY A 81 7.61 10.11 -15.26
CA GLY A 81 7.56 8.64 -15.29
C GLY A 81 6.12 8.15 -15.51
N ALA A 82 5.96 7.02 -16.20
CA ALA A 82 4.65 6.47 -16.55
C ALA A 82 3.85 5.91 -15.36
N VAL A 83 4.50 5.61 -14.22
CA VAL A 83 3.84 5.07 -13.03
C VAL A 83 3.90 5.99 -11.82
N SER A 84 2.76 6.11 -11.15
CA SER A 84 2.63 6.68 -9.81
C SER A 84 2.57 5.54 -8.79
N VAL A 85 3.54 5.51 -7.87
CA VAL A 85 3.60 4.49 -6.81
C VAL A 85 3.12 5.15 -5.53
N GLY A 86 1.99 4.66 -5.00
CA GLY A 86 1.43 5.12 -3.74
C GLY A 86 2.16 4.56 -2.51
N ASP A 87 1.86 5.13 -1.34
CA ASP A 87 2.38 4.64 -0.07
C ASP A 87 1.81 3.25 0.27
N ALA A 88 2.68 2.35 0.73
CA ALA A 88 2.23 1.06 1.27
C ALA A 88 1.71 1.27 2.68
N ARG A 89 0.38 1.17 2.81
CA ARG A 89 -0.34 1.27 4.09
C ARG A 89 -0.50 -0.10 4.73
N ILE A 90 -0.45 -0.13 6.05
CA ILE A 90 -0.73 -1.34 6.82
C ILE A 90 -2.17 -1.83 6.59
N LEU A 91 -2.33 -3.15 6.45
CA LEU A 91 -3.63 -3.82 6.33
C LEU A 91 -3.85 -4.79 7.49
N LEU A 92 -2.88 -5.67 7.72
CA LEU A 92 -2.84 -6.65 8.81
C LEU A 92 -1.53 -6.50 9.57
N TYR A 93 -1.59 -6.46 10.90
CA TYR A 93 -0.42 -6.41 11.77
C TYR A 93 -0.34 -7.67 12.65
N PRO A 94 0.79 -8.40 12.65
CA PRO A 94 0.93 -9.58 13.51
C PRO A 94 1.12 -9.16 14.97
N VAL A 95 0.28 -9.68 15.86
CA VAL A 95 0.37 -9.48 17.32
C VAL A 95 0.38 -10.84 18.02
N ARG A 96 1.19 -10.99 19.06
CA ARG A 96 1.23 -12.22 19.88
C ARG A 96 -0.16 -12.53 20.44
N SER A 97 -0.57 -13.81 20.37
CA SER A 97 -1.82 -14.30 20.94
C SER A 97 -1.54 -15.55 21.78
N LEU A 98 -2.33 -15.73 22.85
CA LEU A 98 -2.19 -16.87 23.76
C LEU A 98 -2.85 -18.15 23.21
N LYS A 99 -3.89 -17.99 22.38
CA LYS A 99 -4.67 -19.13 21.82
C LYS A 99 -4.08 -19.64 20.50
N SER A 100 -3.49 -18.73 19.73
CA SER A 100 -2.81 -18.99 18.46
C SER A 100 -1.51 -18.21 18.51
N VAL A 101 -0.36 -18.82 18.24
CA VAL A 101 1.00 -18.23 18.38
C VAL A 101 1.05 -16.72 18.11
N PHE A 102 0.41 -16.28 17.02
CA PHE A 102 0.07 -14.89 16.77
C PHE A 102 -1.33 -14.77 16.14
N ALA A 103 -1.82 -13.54 16.01
CA ALA A 103 -3.03 -13.19 15.29
C ALA A 103 -2.77 -11.98 14.38
N TYR A 104 -3.41 -11.95 13.21
CA TYR A 104 -3.44 -10.76 12.36
C TYR A 104 -4.50 -9.80 12.86
N VAL A 105 -4.06 -8.64 13.31
CA VAL A 105 -4.92 -7.58 13.86
C VAL A 105 -5.10 -6.48 12.81
N THR A 106 -6.31 -5.95 12.73
CA THR A 106 -6.67 -4.78 11.92
C THR A 106 -7.72 -3.94 12.66
N CYS A 107 -8.13 -2.82 12.08
CA CYS A 107 -9.18 -1.97 12.66
C CYS A 107 -10.14 -1.44 11.58
N PRO A 108 -11.36 -1.01 11.97
CA PRO A 108 -12.35 -0.49 11.02
C PRO A 108 -11.80 0.61 10.11
N LEU A 109 -11.03 1.55 10.65
CA LEU A 109 -10.40 2.64 9.89
C LEU A 109 -9.48 2.16 8.76
N VAL A 110 -8.72 1.08 8.99
CA VAL A 110 -7.82 0.50 7.99
C VAL A 110 -8.62 -0.18 6.88
N LEU A 111 -9.67 -0.92 7.24
CA LEU A 111 -10.54 -1.61 6.29
C LEU A 111 -11.35 -0.63 5.43
N GLU A 112 -11.86 0.45 6.01
CA GLU A 112 -12.57 1.50 5.26
C GLU A 112 -11.67 2.15 4.21
N ARG A 113 -10.44 2.50 4.59
CA ARG A 113 -9.44 3.05 3.66
C ARG A 113 -9.11 2.07 2.53
N PHE A 114 -8.95 0.78 2.85
CA PHE A 114 -8.72 -0.25 1.84
C PHE A 114 -9.88 -0.36 0.85
N ILE A 115 -11.12 -0.31 1.34
CA ILE A 115 -12.32 -0.30 0.48
C ILE A 115 -12.34 0.93 -0.43
N GLU A 116 -11.99 2.12 0.07
CA GLU A 116 -11.90 3.35 -0.74
C GLU A 116 -10.86 3.23 -1.85
N ASP A 117 -9.66 2.72 -1.53
CA ASP A 117 -8.60 2.51 -2.52
C ASP A 117 -9.00 1.48 -3.58
N PHE A 118 -9.66 0.39 -3.15
CA PHE A 118 -10.16 -0.65 -4.04
C PHE A 118 -11.26 -0.12 -4.97
N LYS A 119 -12.15 0.72 -4.47
CA LYS A 119 -13.16 1.41 -5.29
C LYS A 119 -12.53 2.36 -6.29
N PHE A 120 -11.48 3.08 -5.90
CA PHE A 120 -10.74 3.95 -6.80
C PHE A 120 -10.09 3.15 -7.94
N MET A 121 -9.43 2.04 -7.61
CA MET A 121 -8.87 1.11 -8.59
C MET A 121 -9.95 0.57 -9.55
N LEU A 122 -11.07 0.10 -9.01
CA LEU A 122 -12.18 -0.38 -9.83
C LEU A 122 -12.74 0.72 -10.72
N LYS A 123 -12.88 1.97 -10.26
CA LYS A 123 -13.37 3.07 -11.10
C LYS A 123 -12.46 3.33 -12.30
N ILE A 124 -11.14 3.23 -12.13
CA ILE A 124 -10.16 3.38 -13.21
C ILE A 124 -10.25 2.17 -14.17
N ASN A 125 -10.34 0.95 -13.64
CA ASN A 125 -10.29 -0.28 -14.44
C ASN A 125 -11.64 -0.66 -15.09
N LYS A 126 -12.79 -0.36 -14.46
CA LYS A 126 -14.16 -0.64 -14.93
C LYS A 126 -14.58 0.20 -16.13
N LYS A 127 -13.70 1.06 -16.64
CA LYS A 127 -13.79 1.49 -18.03
C LYS A 127 -13.64 0.34 -19.04
N LYS A 128 -13.30 -0.90 -18.62
CA LYS A 128 -13.15 -2.01 -19.56
C LYS A 128 -13.78 -3.39 -19.27
N GLU A 129 -14.18 -3.82 -18.06
CA GLU A 129 -14.99 -5.08 -17.89
C GLU A 129 -15.37 -5.40 -16.43
N ASN A 130 -16.58 -5.98 -16.29
CA ASN A 130 -17.21 -6.84 -15.25
C ASN A 130 -17.35 -6.48 -13.75
N GLU A 131 -18.45 -7.00 -13.20
CA GLU A 131 -19.08 -6.69 -11.91
C GLU A 131 -18.52 -7.49 -10.70
N ASP A 132 -17.65 -8.46 -10.93
CA ASP A 132 -17.24 -9.48 -9.94
C ASP A 132 -16.64 -8.92 -8.63
N GLY A 133 -15.95 -7.79 -8.70
CA GLY A 133 -15.33 -7.16 -7.52
C GLY A 133 -16.27 -6.38 -6.60
N ILE A 134 -17.55 -6.19 -6.96
CA ILE A 134 -18.51 -5.43 -6.12
C ILE A 134 -18.97 -6.27 -4.93
N ASP A 135 -19.27 -7.56 -5.15
CA ASP A 135 -19.80 -8.46 -4.12
C ASP A 135 -18.83 -8.59 -2.93
N ASP A 136 -17.53 -8.69 -3.20
CA ASP A 136 -16.51 -8.78 -2.15
C ASP A 136 -16.37 -7.49 -1.34
N ILE A 137 -16.53 -6.32 -1.96
CA ILE A 137 -16.54 -5.04 -1.25
C ILE A 137 -17.74 -4.98 -0.29
N ASP A 138 -18.89 -5.46 -0.72
CA ASP A 138 -20.10 -5.45 0.10
C ASP A 138 -20.01 -6.43 1.27
N LYS A 139 -19.36 -7.60 1.07
CA LYS A 139 -19.00 -8.51 2.17
C LYS A 139 -18.09 -7.84 3.20
N VAL A 140 -17.00 -7.19 2.76
CA VAL A 140 -16.07 -6.50 3.67
C VAL A 140 -16.78 -5.34 4.39
N ARG A 141 -17.63 -4.57 3.70
CA ARG A 141 -18.42 -3.51 4.33
C ARG A 141 -19.39 -4.04 5.37
N LYS A 142 -20.07 -5.16 5.09
CA LYS A 142 -20.94 -5.83 6.06
C LYS A 142 -20.15 -6.27 7.29
N PHE A 143 -18.96 -6.84 7.09
CA PHE A 143 -18.05 -7.21 8.17
C PHE A 143 -17.61 -5.99 9.02
N VAL A 144 -17.21 -4.89 8.38
CA VAL A 144 -16.84 -3.63 9.07
C VAL A 144 -18.01 -3.07 9.88
N LYS A 145 -19.22 -3.07 9.32
CA LYS A 145 -20.43 -2.65 10.04
C LYS A 145 -20.68 -3.52 11.27
N ASN A 146 -20.59 -4.84 11.13
CA ASN A 146 -20.74 -5.78 12.24
C ASN A 146 -19.71 -5.53 13.35
N LEU A 147 -18.45 -5.25 13.00
CA LEU A 147 -17.40 -4.87 13.95
C LEU A 147 -17.71 -3.58 14.72
N SER A 148 -18.25 -2.57 14.03
CA SER A 148 -18.59 -1.27 14.65
C SER A 148 -19.86 -1.37 15.53
N SER A 149 -20.85 -2.16 15.10
CA SER A 149 -22.09 -2.41 15.84
C SER A 149 -21.90 -3.22 17.11
N ASN A 150 -20.82 -4.03 17.20
CA ASN A 150 -20.49 -4.80 18.40
C ASN A 150 -19.76 -4.00 19.50
N LYS A 151 -19.92 -2.67 19.52
CA LYS A 151 -19.55 -1.80 20.65
C LYS A 151 -20.41 -2.09 21.89
N ARG A 152 -20.23 -3.26 22.50
CA ARG A 152 -20.57 -3.58 23.89
C ARG A 152 -19.56 -4.58 24.44
N ILE A 153 -18.40 -4.06 24.84
CA ILE A 153 -17.61 -4.59 25.95
C ILE A 153 -17.13 -3.36 26.72
#